data_AF-A0A9F3QTX9-F1
#
_entry.id   AF-A0A9F3QTX9-F1
#
_cell.length_a   1.000
_cell.length_b   1.000
_cell.length_c   1.000
_cell.angle_alpha   90.00
_cell.angle_beta   90.00
_cell.angle_gamma   90.00
#
_symmetry.space_group_name_H-M   'P 1'
#
loop_
_entity.id
_entity.type
_entity.pdbx_description
1 polymer ?
#
loop_
_entity_poly.entity_id
_entity_poly.type
_entity_poly.pdbx_seq_one_letter_code
_entity_poly.pdbx_strand_id
1 'polypeptide(L)'
;MPVDSICSLFTEGEEIDVVTVEKRQALGTRKPVTITVRANPLDPCMKHFHIAIHQQQHNYAARSPPDAHTFQGPLEKGSREPGADAREGDPQSPGQGVESFPPVSSLPKAGSTPGSDSEDVTKRKNHNYLERKRRNDLRSRFLALRDQVPGLASCSKTPKVVVLSKAAEYLQLLLSAEQQMVAEKKLLKLHQLQLLKQISHLQGTQ
;
A
#
# COMPACT_ATOMS: atom_id res chain seq x y z
N MET A 1 38.70 5.79 -7.96
CA MET A 1 38.21 5.31 -6.66
C MET A 1 36.80 4.82 -6.88
N PRO A 2 36.51 3.52 -6.69
CA PRO A 2 35.22 2.96 -7.10
C PRO A 2 34.12 3.39 -6.12
N VAL A 3 33.00 3.83 -6.68
CA VAL A 3 31.78 4.31 -5.98
C VAL A 3 30.94 3.17 -5.38
N ASP A 4 31.45 1.93 -5.43
CA ASP A 4 30.70 0.72 -5.12
C ASP A 4 30.67 0.39 -3.62
N SER A 5 31.41 1.12 -2.79
CA SER A 5 31.52 0.80 -1.35
C SER A 5 30.35 1.31 -0.49
N ILE A 6 29.46 2.16 -1.02
CA ILE A 6 28.33 2.72 -0.24
C ILE A 6 27.10 1.80 -0.31
N CYS A 7 26.99 0.95 -1.34
CA CYS A 7 25.91 -0.04 -1.43
C CYS A 7 26.01 -1.18 -0.42
N SER A 8 27.15 -1.34 0.28
CA SER A 8 27.37 -2.47 1.19
C SER A 8 27.02 -2.20 2.67
N LEU A 9 26.53 -1.00 3.01
CA LEU A 9 26.13 -0.65 4.39
C LEU A 9 24.61 -0.60 4.61
N PHE A 10 23.80 -0.94 3.59
CA PHE A 10 22.35 -1.13 3.72
C PHE A 10 21.94 -2.60 3.61
N THR A 11 22.86 -3.53 3.89
CA THR A 11 22.49 -4.92 4.15
C THR A 11 22.12 -5.08 5.62
N GLU A 12 20.94 -5.66 5.83
CA GLU A 12 20.27 -5.97 7.10
C GLU A 12 19.55 -4.81 7.79
N GLY A 13 18.37 -4.49 7.26
CA GLY A 13 17.41 -3.62 7.94
C GLY A 13 15.99 -3.85 7.44
N GLU A 14 15.25 -4.61 8.23
CA GLU A 14 13.78 -4.51 8.35
C GLU A 14 12.98 -5.08 7.16
N GLU A 15 12.90 -6.42 7.13
CA GLU A 15 11.83 -7.10 6.42
C GLU A 15 10.48 -6.61 6.99
N ILE A 16 9.63 -6.10 6.11
CA ILE A 16 8.24 -5.80 6.44
C ILE A 16 7.62 -7.15 6.82
N ASP A 17 7.15 -7.30 8.07
CA ASP A 17 6.34 -8.45 8.49
C ASP A 17 5.01 -8.41 7.72
N VAL A 18 5.07 -8.92 6.50
CA VAL A 18 3.89 -9.27 5.72
C VAL A 18 3.40 -10.55 6.36
N VAL A 19 2.26 -10.48 7.06
CA VAL A 19 1.59 -11.65 7.66
C VAL A 19 1.59 -12.78 6.64
N THR A 20 2.55 -13.69 6.76
CA THR A 20 2.62 -14.90 5.95
C THR A 20 1.57 -15.79 6.56
N VAL A 21 0.40 -15.84 5.91
CA VAL A 21 -0.59 -16.85 6.26
C VAL A 21 0.01 -18.18 5.82
N GLU A 22 0.63 -18.90 6.77
CA GLU A 22 1.07 -20.27 6.56
C GLU A 22 -0.04 -21.02 5.83
N LYS A 23 0.29 -21.55 4.65
CA LYS A 23 -0.60 -22.39 3.87
C LYS A 23 -0.81 -23.68 4.66
N ARG A 24 -1.81 -23.67 5.55
CA ARG A 24 -2.22 -24.85 6.30
C ARG A 24 -2.51 -25.97 5.31
N GLN A 25 -1.81 -27.08 5.51
CA GLN A 25 -2.05 -28.35 4.85
C GLN A 25 -3.55 -28.65 4.84
N ALA A 26 -4.05 -29.16 3.72
CA ALA A 26 -5.45 -29.54 3.55
C ALA A 26 -5.79 -30.68 4.52
N LEU A 27 -6.20 -30.32 5.73
CA LEU A 27 -6.70 -31.24 6.72
C LEU A 27 -8.13 -31.63 6.31
N GLY A 28 -8.29 -32.94 6.10
CA GLY A 28 -9.51 -33.58 5.63
C GLY A 28 -10.78 -33.18 6.38
N THR A 29 -11.90 -33.53 5.76
CA THR A 29 -13.28 -33.44 6.27
C THR A 29 -13.33 -33.50 7.80
N ARG A 30 -13.39 -32.33 8.44
CA ARG A 30 -13.44 -32.26 9.90
C ARG A 30 -14.82 -32.67 10.37
N LYS A 31 -14.86 -33.63 11.30
CA LYS A 31 -16.09 -34.08 11.96
C LYS A 31 -16.69 -32.92 12.78
N PRO A 32 -18.01 -32.71 12.75
CA PRO A 32 -18.64 -31.67 13.55
C PRO A 32 -18.32 -31.86 15.03
N VAL A 33 -18.06 -30.76 15.73
CA VAL A 33 -17.74 -30.77 17.16
C VAL A 33 -18.95 -30.26 17.93
N THR A 34 -19.41 -31.06 18.88
CA THR A 34 -20.48 -30.68 19.80
C THR A 34 -19.87 -30.01 21.01
N ILE A 35 -20.25 -28.76 21.26
CA ILE A 35 -19.81 -28.02 22.44
C ILE A 35 -21.00 -27.89 23.39
N THR A 36 -20.77 -28.18 24.66
CA THR A 36 -21.78 -28.05 25.71
C THR A 36 -21.50 -26.82 26.54
N VAL A 37 -22.45 -25.89 26.59
CA VAL A 37 -22.30 -24.62 27.30
C VAL A 37 -23.34 -24.57 28.42
N ARG A 38 -22.88 -24.33 29.65
CA ARG A 38 -23.74 -24.01 30.79
C ARG A 38 -23.62 -22.52 31.10
N ALA A 39 -24.75 -21.83 31.20
CA ALA A 39 -24.80 -20.42 31.57
C ALA A 39 -24.88 -20.21 33.09
N ASN A 40 -25.28 -21.21 33.88
CA ASN A 40 -25.42 -21.12 35.33
C ASN A 40 -25.16 -22.50 35.99
N PRO A 41 -24.39 -22.59 37.10
CA PRO A 41 -24.10 -23.86 37.78
C PRO A 41 -25.31 -24.65 38.30
N LEU A 42 -26.47 -23.99 38.50
CA LEU A 42 -27.66 -24.60 39.10
C LEU A 42 -28.75 -25.00 38.09
N ASP A 43 -28.54 -24.76 36.78
CA ASP A 43 -29.51 -25.08 35.74
C ASP A 43 -29.39 -26.57 35.30
N PRO A 44 -30.46 -27.39 35.40
CA PRO A 44 -30.43 -28.79 34.97
C PRO A 44 -30.35 -28.96 33.45
N CYS A 45 -30.65 -27.92 32.66
CA CYS A 45 -30.76 -28.04 31.21
C CYS A 45 -29.42 -27.76 30.51
N MET A 46 -28.74 -28.83 30.06
CA MET A 46 -27.53 -28.72 29.25
C MET A 46 -27.89 -28.48 27.78
N LYS A 47 -27.61 -27.28 27.27
CA LYS A 47 -27.80 -26.95 25.85
C LYS A 47 -26.57 -27.39 25.06
N HIS A 48 -26.77 -28.31 24.13
CA HIS A 48 -25.74 -28.89 23.28
C HIS A 48 -25.81 -28.23 21.90
N PHE A 49 -24.70 -27.63 21.46
CA PHE A 49 -24.62 -26.98 20.16
C PHE A 49 -23.72 -27.81 19.24
N HIS A 50 -24.29 -28.24 18.11
CA HIS A 50 -23.54 -28.94 17.06
C HIS A 50 -23.05 -27.90 16.05
N ILE A 51 -21.74 -27.68 16.02
CA ILE A 51 -21.15 -26.70 15.10
C ILE A 51 -20.46 -27.46 13.98
N ALA A 52 -21.03 -27.36 12.78
CA ALA A 52 -20.41 -27.81 11.54
C ALA A 52 -19.89 -26.58 10.79
N ILE A 53 -18.57 -26.40 10.74
CA ILE A 53 -17.96 -25.33 9.93
C ILE A 53 -17.83 -25.85 8.50
N HIS A 54 -18.79 -25.50 7.64
CA HIS A 54 -18.70 -25.80 6.23
C HIS A 54 -17.72 -24.81 5.58
N GLN A 55 -16.54 -25.27 5.19
CA GLN A 55 -15.64 -24.48 4.35
C GLN A 55 -16.23 -24.42 2.94
N GLN A 56 -17.08 -23.43 2.66
CA GLN A 56 -17.39 -23.05 1.28
C GLN A 56 -16.08 -22.57 0.64
N GLN A 57 -15.41 -23.48 -0.07
CA GLN A 57 -14.34 -23.10 -0.99
C GLN A 57 -14.97 -22.41 -2.18
N HIS A 58 -15.11 -21.09 -2.10
CA HIS A 58 -15.40 -20.29 -3.29
C HIS A 58 -14.18 -20.36 -4.21
N ASN A 59 -14.26 -21.20 -5.24
CA ASN A 59 -13.37 -21.14 -6.40
C ASN A 59 -13.69 -19.83 -7.15
N TYR A 60 -13.00 -18.75 -6.79
CA TYR A 60 -13.13 -17.42 -7.40
C TYR A 60 -12.49 -17.31 -8.81
N ALA A 61 -12.43 -18.40 -9.57
CA ALA A 61 -12.01 -18.37 -10.97
C ALA A 61 -13.25 -18.52 -11.86
N ALA A 62 -13.95 -17.42 -12.13
CA ALA A 62 -14.87 -17.39 -13.25
C ALA A 62 -14.04 -17.64 -14.54
N ARG A 63 -14.49 -18.56 -15.40
CA ARG A 63 -13.87 -18.77 -16.72
C ARG A 63 -13.80 -17.42 -17.45
N SER A 64 -12.65 -17.10 -18.03
CA SER A 64 -12.46 -15.94 -18.89
C SER A 64 -13.53 -15.94 -19.99
N PRO A 65 -14.18 -14.79 -20.30
CA PRO A 65 -15.08 -14.73 -21.43
C PRO A 65 -14.27 -14.95 -22.72
N PRO A 66 -14.84 -15.59 -23.75
CA PRO A 66 -14.11 -15.87 -24.99
C PRO A 66 -13.81 -14.58 -25.74
N ASP A 67 -12.58 -14.46 -26.24
CA ASP A 67 -12.16 -13.36 -27.10
C ASP A 67 -12.96 -13.36 -28.40
N ALA A 68 -13.62 -12.24 -28.68
CA ALA A 68 -14.15 -11.97 -30.00
C ALA A 68 -12.98 -11.76 -30.98
N HIS A 69 -13.19 -12.19 -32.23
CA HIS A 69 -12.33 -12.04 -33.42
C HIS A 69 -11.37 -13.20 -33.71
N THR A 70 -11.80 -14.12 -34.57
CA THR A 70 -11.04 -14.49 -35.79
C THR A 70 -12.02 -15.03 -36.83
N PHE A 71 -12.06 -14.35 -37.97
CA PHE A 71 -12.69 -14.78 -39.22
C PHE A 71 -11.97 -16.01 -39.81
N GLN A 72 -12.72 -16.93 -40.42
CA GLN A 72 -12.33 -17.64 -41.65
C GLN A 72 -13.60 -18.21 -42.33
N GLY A 73 -13.83 -17.84 -43.60
CA GLY A 73 -14.97 -18.26 -44.46
C GLY A 73 -14.81 -19.70 -45.01
N PRO A 74 -15.46 -20.14 -46.13
CA PRO A 74 -15.89 -19.36 -47.33
C PRO A 74 -17.29 -19.69 -48.00
N LEU A 75 -17.73 -18.78 -48.92
CA LEU A 75 -18.67 -18.92 -50.09
C LEU A 75 -20.19 -19.05 -49.76
N GLU A 76 -21.19 -18.41 -50.40
CA GLU A 76 -21.46 -18.07 -51.83
C GLU A 76 -22.42 -16.84 -51.98
N LYS A 77 -22.09 -15.95 -52.94
CA LYS A 77 -22.91 -15.35 -54.01
C LYS A 77 -24.22 -14.56 -53.74
N GLY A 78 -24.24 -13.26 -54.12
CA GLY A 78 -25.50 -12.50 -54.30
C GLY A 78 -25.44 -10.99 -54.55
N SER A 79 -24.73 -10.53 -55.59
CA SER A 79 -25.11 -9.43 -56.52
C SER A 79 -25.46 -7.98 -56.05
N ARG A 80 -24.66 -7.03 -56.57
CA ARG A 80 -24.95 -5.67 -57.11
C ARG A 80 -24.94 -4.41 -56.19
N GLU A 81 -23.84 -3.67 -56.33
CA GLU A 81 -23.61 -2.21 -56.23
C GLU A 81 -24.41 -1.38 -57.29
N PRO A 82 -24.30 -0.02 -57.42
CA PRO A 82 -23.74 1.06 -56.54
C PRO A 82 -24.61 2.36 -56.48
N GLY A 83 -24.18 3.37 -55.68
CA GLY A 83 -24.04 4.73 -56.24
C GLY A 83 -24.64 5.95 -55.50
N ALA A 84 -23.72 6.85 -55.10
CA ALA A 84 -23.73 8.31 -55.25
C ALA A 84 -24.43 9.26 -54.23
N ASP A 85 -23.58 10.14 -53.69
CA ASP A 85 -23.68 11.60 -53.52
C ASP A 85 -24.61 12.25 -52.46
N ALA A 86 -23.94 12.90 -51.50
CA ALA A 86 -24.03 14.30 -51.07
C ALA A 86 -25.42 14.98 -50.91
N ARG A 87 -25.72 15.46 -49.69
CA ARG A 87 -25.72 16.90 -49.29
C ARG A 87 -26.47 17.16 -47.97
N GLU A 88 -26.10 18.29 -47.36
CA GLU A 88 -26.56 18.92 -46.11
C GLU A 88 -28.07 19.12 -45.95
N GLY A 89 -28.52 19.22 -44.69
CA GLY A 89 -29.78 19.88 -44.32
C GLY A 89 -30.33 19.48 -42.94
N ASP A 90 -30.00 20.25 -41.90
CA ASP A 90 -30.82 20.42 -40.67
C ASP A 90 -31.98 21.40 -40.97
N PRO A 91 -32.96 21.75 -40.11
CA PRO A 91 -33.58 21.11 -38.92
C PRO A 91 -35.13 20.98 -39.03
N GLN A 92 -35.80 20.24 -38.14
CA GLN A 92 -37.02 20.70 -37.41
C GLN A 92 -37.68 19.60 -36.54
N SER A 93 -37.88 19.93 -35.26
CA SER A 93 -38.91 19.38 -34.35
C SER A 93 -40.28 20.03 -34.69
N PRO A 94 -41.47 19.46 -34.35
CA PRO A 94 -41.99 19.48 -32.96
C PRO A 94 -43.08 18.42 -32.59
N GLY A 95 -43.49 18.40 -31.31
CA GLY A 95 -44.81 17.91 -30.83
C GLY A 95 -44.75 16.78 -29.79
N GLN A 96 -44.96 17.03 -28.49
CA GLN A 96 -46.27 17.01 -27.77
C GLN A 96 -47.03 15.68 -27.98
N GLY A 97 -47.44 14.89 -26.98
CA GLY A 97 -47.45 14.99 -25.53
C GLY A 97 -48.20 13.78 -24.94
N VAL A 98 -48.52 13.90 -23.64
CA VAL A 98 -49.51 13.15 -22.82
C VAL A 98 -49.24 11.69 -22.38
N GLU A 99 -48.97 11.58 -21.07
CA GLU A 99 -49.72 10.81 -20.06
C GLU A 99 -50.00 9.31 -20.31
N SER A 100 -49.41 8.43 -19.49
CA SER A 100 -50.14 7.39 -18.71
C SER A 100 -49.18 6.54 -17.84
N PHE A 101 -49.46 6.46 -16.54
CA PHE A 101 -48.99 5.44 -15.59
C PHE A 101 -50.25 4.73 -15.02
N PRO A 102 -50.19 3.59 -14.30
CA PRO A 102 -49.35 2.38 -14.38
C PRO A 102 -50.25 1.09 -14.40
N PRO A 103 -49.70 -0.13 -14.16
CA PRO A 103 -50.05 -0.74 -12.88
C PRO A 103 -48.91 -1.50 -12.15
N VAL A 104 -48.99 -1.37 -10.84
CA VAL A 104 -48.50 -2.21 -9.74
C VAL A 104 -48.02 -3.63 -10.07
N SER A 105 -46.78 -3.92 -9.68
CA SER A 105 -46.40 -5.24 -9.17
C SER A 105 -45.77 -5.08 -7.79
N SER A 106 -46.59 -5.41 -6.80
CA SER A 106 -46.25 -5.53 -5.39
C SER A 106 -45.36 -6.75 -5.16
N LEU A 107 -44.16 -6.54 -4.63
CA LEU A 107 -43.53 -7.55 -3.78
C LEU A 107 -42.60 -6.90 -2.74
N PRO A 108 -42.98 -6.85 -1.45
CA PRO A 108 -42.04 -6.58 -0.39
C PRO A 108 -41.34 -7.91 -0.07
N LYS A 109 -40.19 -8.18 -0.70
CA LYS A 109 -39.32 -9.26 -0.20
C LYS A 109 -38.52 -8.69 0.97
N ALA A 110 -39.15 -8.72 2.15
CA ALA A 110 -38.46 -8.67 3.42
C ALA A 110 -37.40 -9.78 3.43
N GLY A 111 -36.14 -9.36 3.41
CA GLY A 111 -34.97 -10.23 3.43
C GLY A 111 -33.70 -9.45 3.78
N SER A 112 -33.83 -8.34 4.53
CA SER A 112 -32.68 -7.65 5.09
C SER A 112 -32.26 -8.37 6.37
N THR A 113 -31.35 -9.33 6.23
CA THR A 113 -30.55 -9.82 7.35
C THR A 113 -29.75 -8.61 7.90
N PRO A 114 -29.96 -8.14 9.14
CA PRO A 114 -29.39 -6.86 9.60
C PRO A 114 -27.89 -6.93 9.95
N GLY A 115 -27.23 -8.08 9.76
CA GLY A 115 -25.92 -8.35 10.35
C GLY A 115 -24.74 -8.44 9.38
N SER A 116 -24.97 -8.54 8.07
CA SER A 116 -23.86 -8.82 7.13
C SER A 116 -23.13 -7.57 6.62
N ASP A 117 -23.80 -6.42 6.53
CA ASP A 117 -23.22 -5.17 6.03
C ASP A 117 -22.43 -4.41 7.13
N SER A 118 -22.82 -4.57 8.40
CA SER A 118 -22.18 -3.90 9.54
C SER A 118 -20.72 -4.33 9.75
N GLU A 119 -20.42 -5.62 9.54
CA GLU A 119 -19.07 -6.17 9.64
C GLU A 119 -18.15 -5.63 8.53
N ASP A 120 -18.68 -5.45 7.32
CA ASP A 120 -17.95 -4.88 6.18
C ASP A 120 -17.62 -3.39 6.40
N VAL A 121 -18.61 -2.62 6.89
CA VAL A 121 -18.43 -1.20 7.24
C VAL A 121 -17.38 -1.04 8.35
N THR A 122 -17.36 -1.91 9.35
CA THR A 122 -16.39 -1.85 10.46
C THR A 122 -14.98 -2.15 10.00
N LYS A 123 -14.78 -3.17 9.15
CA LYS A 123 -13.48 -3.47 8.53
C LYS A 123 -12.97 -2.31 7.69
N ARG A 124 -13.84 -1.72 6.85
CA ARG A 124 -13.50 -0.53 6.03
C ARG A 124 -13.11 0.67 6.90
N LYS A 125 -13.84 0.93 7.99
CA LYS A 125 -13.52 2.00 8.96
C LYS A 125 -12.17 1.78 9.63
N ASN A 126 -11.90 0.56 10.10
CA ASN A 126 -10.63 0.22 10.74
C ASN A 126 -9.45 0.38 9.77
N HIS A 127 -9.58 -0.15 8.55
CA HIS A 127 -8.58 0.03 7.50
C HIS A 127 -8.28 1.51 7.23
N ASN A 128 -9.32 2.35 7.06
CA ASN A 128 -9.17 3.78 6.82
C ASN A 128 -8.51 4.51 8.00
N TYR A 129 -8.81 4.10 9.23
CA TYR A 129 -8.18 4.63 10.42
C TYR A 129 -6.67 4.33 10.43
N LEU A 130 -6.29 3.08 10.18
CA LEU A 130 -4.88 2.66 10.15
C LEU A 130 -4.11 3.37 9.04
N GLU A 131 -4.67 3.50 7.83
CA GLU A 131 -3.99 4.21 6.74
C GLU A 131 -3.89 5.72 7.01
N ARG A 132 -4.88 6.33 7.68
CA ARG A 132 -4.76 7.72 8.12
C ARG A 132 -3.64 7.89 9.15
N LYS A 133 -3.56 6.98 10.12
CA LYS A 133 -2.48 6.97 11.13
C LYS A 133 -1.12 6.84 10.45
N ARG A 134 -0.95 5.85 9.57
CA ARG A 134 0.27 5.66 8.77
C ARG A 134 0.67 6.92 8.00
N ARG A 135 -0.28 7.59 7.33
CA ARG A 135 -0.02 8.84 6.59
C ARG A 135 0.37 10.00 7.52
N ASN A 136 -0.20 10.08 8.73
CA ASN A 136 0.18 11.09 9.72
C ASN A 136 1.60 10.84 10.23
N ASP A 137 1.93 9.61 10.61
CA ASP A 137 3.25 9.23 11.09
C ASP A 137 4.33 9.52 10.02
N LEU A 138 4.04 9.17 8.76
CA LEU A 138 4.93 9.49 7.64
C LEU A 138 5.10 11.01 7.46
N ARG A 139 4.03 11.79 7.57
CA ARG A 139 4.09 13.25 7.49
C ARG A 139 4.97 13.83 8.59
N SER A 140 4.83 13.35 9.82
CA SER A 140 5.63 13.77 10.98
C SER A 140 7.11 13.44 10.77
N ARG A 141 7.45 12.24 10.27
CA ARG A 141 8.83 11.87 9.92
C ARG A 141 9.42 12.78 8.83
N PHE A 142 8.64 13.14 7.81
CA PHE A 142 9.08 14.08 6.78
C PHE A 142 9.33 15.50 7.32
N LEU A 143 8.49 15.98 8.24
CA LEU A 143 8.70 17.27 8.89
C LEU A 143 9.96 17.25 9.77
N ALA A 144 10.14 16.21 10.57
CA ALA A 144 11.34 16.03 11.38
C ALA A 144 12.61 16.00 10.50
N LEU A 145 12.59 15.29 9.37
CA LEU A 145 13.71 15.28 8.42
C LEU A 145 13.98 16.67 7.85
N ARG A 146 12.94 17.38 7.40
CA ARG A 146 13.07 18.74 6.87
C ARG A 146 13.73 19.68 7.87
N ASP A 147 13.37 19.58 9.14
CA ASP A 147 13.86 20.48 10.19
C ASP A 147 15.37 20.27 10.47
N GLN A 148 15.93 19.11 10.13
CA GLN A 148 17.37 18.83 10.22
C GLN A 148 18.17 19.32 9.00
N VAL A 149 17.50 19.68 7.90
CA VAL A 149 18.17 20.11 6.67
C VAL A 149 18.31 21.64 6.68
N PRO A 150 19.55 22.18 6.64
CA PRO A 150 19.77 23.62 6.60
C PRO A 150 19.00 24.29 5.45
N GLY A 151 18.38 25.44 5.74
CA GLY A 151 17.60 26.20 4.78
C GLY A 151 16.18 25.68 4.51
N LEU A 152 15.80 24.48 5.02
CA LEU A 152 14.45 23.95 4.83
C LEU A 152 13.52 24.11 6.04
N ALA A 153 14.05 24.27 7.25
CA ALA A 153 13.26 24.37 8.49
C ALA A 153 12.23 25.52 8.48
N SER A 154 12.55 26.65 7.84
CA SER A 154 11.67 27.82 7.73
C SER A 154 10.60 27.68 6.64
N CYS A 155 10.74 26.71 5.72
CA CYS A 155 9.80 26.52 4.61
C CYS A 155 8.71 25.50 4.99
N SER A 156 7.57 26.03 5.43
CA SER A 156 6.44 25.22 5.94
C SER A 156 5.83 24.27 4.90
N LYS A 157 5.95 24.58 3.60
CA LYS A 157 5.32 23.85 2.49
C LYS A 157 6.33 23.24 1.51
N THR A 158 7.52 22.85 1.97
CA THR A 158 8.52 22.20 1.12
C THR A 158 7.99 20.88 0.52
N PRO A 159 8.12 20.66 -0.80
CA PRO A 159 7.74 19.41 -1.43
C PRO A 159 8.55 18.22 -0.88
N LYS A 160 7.92 17.05 -0.75
CA LYS A 160 8.59 15.83 -0.24
C LYS A 160 9.85 15.48 -1.02
N VAL A 161 9.81 15.58 -2.35
CA VAL A 161 10.97 15.29 -3.21
C VAL A 161 12.14 16.23 -2.90
N VAL A 162 11.87 17.51 -2.65
CA VAL A 162 12.90 18.49 -2.31
C VAL A 162 13.52 18.18 -0.94
N VAL A 163 12.71 17.79 0.05
CA VAL A 163 13.22 17.36 1.37
C VAL A 163 14.18 16.18 1.20
N LEU A 164 13.82 15.17 0.40
CA LEU A 164 14.68 14.00 0.17
C LEU A 164 15.97 14.37 -0.57
N SER A 165 15.87 15.12 -1.67
CA SER A 165 17.04 15.53 -2.46
C SER A 165 18.01 16.35 -1.62
N LYS A 166 17.52 17.35 -0.87
CA LYS A 166 18.37 18.20 -0.04
C LYS A 166 18.93 17.47 1.18
N ALA A 167 18.18 16.53 1.78
CA ALA A 167 18.70 15.69 2.84
C ALA A 167 19.86 14.81 2.34
N ALA A 168 19.73 14.24 1.14
CA ALA A 168 20.79 13.42 0.54
C ALA A 168 22.05 14.26 0.24
N GLU A 169 21.89 15.45 -0.37
CA GLU A 169 22.99 16.40 -0.59
C GLU A 169 23.67 16.78 0.74
N TYR A 170 22.88 17.08 1.77
CA TYR A 170 23.40 17.47 3.07
C TYR A 170 24.15 16.32 3.77
N LEU A 171 23.66 15.08 3.66
CA LEU A 171 24.36 13.91 4.18
C LEU A 171 25.74 13.73 3.52
N GLN A 172 25.83 13.87 2.19
CA GLN A 172 27.11 13.79 1.49
C GLN A 172 28.09 14.88 1.95
N LEU A 173 27.60 16.09 2.15
CA LEU A 173 28.41 17.18 2.69
C LEU A 173 28.95 16.84 4.09
N LEU A 174 28.09 16.37 5.00
CA LEU A 174 28.49 15.99 6.36
C LEU A 174 29.54 14.87 6.36
N LEU A 175 29.37 13.84 5.52
CA LEU A 175 30.35 12.76 5.39
C LEU A 175 31.72 13.26 4.92
N SER A 176 31.74 14.16 3.92
CA SER A 176 32.99 14.75 3.44
C SER A 176 33.68 15.62 4.51
N ALA A 177 32.89 16.39 5.26
CA ALA A 177 33.39 17.24 6.33
C ALA A 177 33.95 16.38 7.48
N GLU A 178 33.27 15.30 7.86
CA GLU A 178 33.75 14.35 8.87
C GLU A 178 35.11 13.75 8.47
N GLN A 179 35.27 13.31 7.21
CA GLN A 179 36.53 12.77 6.73
C GLN A 179 37.67 13.79 6.81
N GLN A 180 37.41 15.05 6.44
CA GLN A 180 38.39 16.14 6.54
C GLN A 180 38.80 16.40 7.99
N MET A 181 37.83 16.55 8.89
CA MET A 181 38.11 16.77 10.32
C MET A 181 38.88 15.61 10.94
N VAL A 182 38.57 14.36 10.54
CA VAL A 182 39.31 13.18 11.00
C VAL A 182 40.76 13.20 10.49
N ALA A 183 40.99 13.59 9.24
CA ALA A 183 42.34 13.72 8.68
C ALA A 183 43.15 14.83 9.37
N GLU A 184 42.53 16.00 9.58
CA GLU A 184 43.15 17.12 10.29
C GLU A 184 43.49 16.75 11.73
N LYS A 185 42.57 16.10 12.45
CA LYS A 185 42.81 15.60 13.81
C LYS A 185 44.01 14.66 13.88
N LYS A 186 44.17 13.78 12.87
CA LYS A 186 45.34 12.88 12.79
C LYS A 186 46.63 13.67 12.58
N LEU A 187 46.63 14.63 11.66
CA LEU A 187 47.79 15.48 11.39
C LEU A 187 48.20 16.29 12.63
N LEU A 188 47.24 16.92 13.30
CA LEU A 188 47.50 17.70 14.52
C LEU A 188 48.05 16.83 15.65
N LYS A 189 47.57 15.58 15.80
CA LYS A 189 48.14 14.63 16.77
C LYS A 189 49.58 14.25 16.47
N LEU A 190 49.91 13.99 15.20
CA LEU A 190 51.29 13.72 14.80
C LEU A 190 52.20 14.91 15.08
N HIS A 191 51.74 16.11 14.76
CA HIS A 191 52.47 17.34 15.04
C HIS A 191 52.68 17.57 16.54
N GLN A 192 51.63 17.36 17.35
CA GLN A 192 51.70 17.43 18.80
C GLN A 192 52.75 16.47 19.36
N LEU A 193 52.77 15.21 18.91
CA LEU A 193 53.76 14.22 19.34
C LEU A 193 55.19 14.64 18.97
N GLN A 194 55.38 15.22 17.78
CA GLN A 194 56.68 15.75 17.37
C GLN A 194 57.15 16.89 18.28
N LEU A 195 56.27 17.84 18.59
CA LEU A 195 56.58 18.96 19.48
C LEU A 195 56.91 18.47 20.91
N LEU A 196 56.14 17.52 21.44
CA LEU A 196 56.41 16.94 22.76
C LEU A 196 57.79 16.26 22.81
N LYS A 197 58.18 15.55 21.74
CA LYS A 197 59.53 14.97 21.63
C LYS A 197 60.62 16.05 21.64
N GLN A 198 60.41 17.16 20.92
CA GLN A 198 61.36 18.28 20.91
C GLN A 198 61.47 18.96 22.28
N ILE A 199 60.34 19.20 22.95
CA ILE A 199 60.32 19.78 24.29
C ILE A 199 61.05 18.87 25.27
N SER A 200 60.78 17.56 25.26
CA SER A 200 61.46 16.59 26.12
C SER A 200 62.98 16.60 25.91
N HIS A 201 63.44 16.67 24.66
CA HIS A 201 64.87 16.76 24.35
C HIS A 201 65.51 18.04 24.91
N LEU A 202 64.84 19.19 24.77
CA LEU A 202 65.33 20.48 25.25
C LEU A 202 65.27 20.63 26.78
N GLN A 203 64.31 19.96 27.42
CA GLN A 203 64.18 19.93 28.89
C GLN A 203 65.11 18.91 29.56
N GLY A 204 65.60 17.91 28.81
CA GLY A 204 66.52 16.86 29.28
C GLY A 204 68.01 17.20 29.20
N THR A 205 68.36 18.48 29.39
CA THR A 205 69.74 18.96 29.59
C THR A 205 69.77 19.90 30.80
N GLN A 206 69.56 19.33 31.98
CA GLN A 206 70.00 19.77 33.33
C GLN A 206 69.99 18.53 34.22
#